data_AF-A0A1W9H7N7-F1
#
_entry.id   AF-A0A1W9H7N7-F1
#
_cell.length_a   1.000
_cell.length_b   1.000
_cell.length_c   1.000
_cell.angle_alpha   90.00
_cell.angle_beta   90.00
_cell.angle_gamma   90.00
#
_symmetry.space_group_name_H-M   'P 1'
#
loop_
_entity.id
_entity.type
_entity.pdbx_description
1 polymer ?
#
loop_
_entity_poly.entity_id
_entity_poly.type
_entity_poly.pdbx_seq_one_letter_code
_entity_poly.pdbx_strand_id
1 'polypeptide(L)'
;MFDRPWYKLPLPLALIKLVQFRNKLRKENLHDTSALPNRGDLPKPWPDSKGTHHYWRTADGSFNDLKQPEMGMAGTRFGRNVPLSDVNADEQSLHRPSTRKVSQALLTREKFVPATILNVHAASWIQFQTHDWFSHGTNQPGNQWEVPVEANDSWPQDQRPMKVDKTLADRSRPANATPPTFINTETHWWDASQIYGSSQEMIDKLRSHSDGKMRIEADGYLPLEKDIDLVAFPGTWWFGLSMLHTLFVKEHNSICDHLKQAYPQWDDEQLFNHARLINAALIAKIHTVEWTPAILPHPATALAMRINWWGILGQRFKKMFGRVGTGEVLSGIIGSTPEHHAAPYYLTEEFVSVYRMHPLVPDQFDFYSHQTGEPIASKPFMEGFDKKTRAMMQEIGMENLFYSFGINHPGALTLHNYPNFLRKLVKENGEAFDLAAVDILRDRERGVPRYNRFRELVGRGRVHSFEEITSNPQWAEELRKVYDNDINQVDLMVGLYAEDIPEGFGFSETAFRVFILMASRRLKSDRFFTKDYRAEVYTQQGLDWIEDNTMLTVLRRHHPGLSPALDGVQNAFAPWRRIK
;
A
#
# COMPACT_ATOMS: atom_id res chain seq x y z
N MET A 1 -31.05 -10.47 -18.44
CA MET A 1 -29.58 -10.63 -18.60
C MET A 1 -28.77 -9.55 -17.88
N PHE A 2 -29.41 -8.54 -17.25
CA PHE A 2 -28.74 -7.32 -16.78
C PHE A 2 -28.44 -7.23 -15.26
N ASP A 3 -28.90 -8.18 -14.43
CA ASP A 3 -28.63 -8.18 -12.97
C ASP A 3 -27.51 -9.15 -12.54
N ARG A 4 -26.72 -9.67 -13.49
CA ARG A 4 -25.58 -10.52 -13.13
C ARG A 4 -24.37 -9.66 -12.73
N PRO A 5 -23.71 -9.95 -11.60
CA PRO A 5 -22.46 -9.29 -11.23
C PRO A 5 -21.40 -9.39 -12.33
N TRP A 6 -20.58 -8.35 -12.49
CA TRP A 6 -19.63 -8.26 -13.61
C TRP A 6 -18.61 -9.40 -13.65
N TYR A 7 -18.21 -9.92 -12.48
CA TYR A 7 -17.29 -11.04 -12.33
C TYR A 7 -17.90 -12.41 -12.66
N LYS A 8 -19.22 -12.46 -12.94
CA LYS A 8 -19.91 -13.65 -13.47
C LYS A 8 -20.18 -13.55 -14.98
N LEU A 9 -19.74 -12.47 -15.63
CA LEU A 9 -19.91 -12.27 -17.07
C LEU A 9 -18.78 -12.94 -17.86
N PRO A 10 -19.02 -13.32 -19.13
CA PRO A 10 -17.95 -13.69 -20.06
C PRO A 10 -16.85 -12.62 -20.12
N LEU A 11 -15.60 -13.07 -20.25
CA LEU A 11 -14.40 -12.23 -20.13
C LEU A 11 -14.46 -10.90 -20.91
N PRO A 12 -14.87 -10.84 -22.19
CA PRO A 12 -14.96 -9.57 -22.91
C PRO A 12 -15.95 -8.58 -22.28
N LEU A 13 -17.10 -9.07 -21.80
CA LEU A 13 -18.12 -8.24 -21.16
C LEU A 13 -17.66 -7.75 -19.78
N ALA A 14 -16.97 -8.62 -19.02
CA ALA A 14 -16.36 -8.25 -17.75
C ALA A 14 -15.33 -7.13 -17.92
N LEU A 15 -14.45 -7.22 -18.94
CA LEU A 15 -13.47 -6.16 -19.25
C LEU A 15 -14.14 -4.83 -19.63
N ILE A 16 -15.20 -4.86 -20.44
CA ILE A 16 -15.99 -3.66 -20.78
C ILE A 16 -16.55 -3.02 -19.50
N LYS A 17 -17.07 -3.81 -18.57
CA LYS A 17 -17.56 -3.31 -17.28
C LYS A 17 -16.47 -2.67 -16.45
N LEU A 18 -15.28 -3.28 -16.35
CA LEU A 18 -14.14 -2.69 -15.63
C LEU A 18 -13.72 -1.34 -16.21
N VAL A 19 -13.69 -1.21 -17.55
CA VAL A 19 -13.40 0.07 -18.22
C VAL A 19 -14.49 1.11 -17.94
N GLN A 20 -15.76 0.71 -17.99
CA GLN A 20 -16.89 1.60 -17.65
C GLN A 20 -16.79 2.11 -16.21
N PHE A 21 -16.49 1.23 -15.26
CA PHE A 21 -16.30 1.60 -13.86
C PHE A 21 -15.15 2.60 -13.70
N ARG A 22 -13.98 2.29 -14.26
CA ARG A 22 -12.81 3.16 -14.18
C ARG A 22 -13.08 4.54 -14.77
N ASN A 23 -13.69 4.60 -15.95
CA ASN A 23 -13.94 5.88 -16.64
C ASN A 23 -14.98 6.72 -15.91
N LYS A 24 -16.03 6.10 -15.35
CA LYS A 24 -17.00 6.80 -14.51
C LYS A 24 -16.32 7.37 -13.26
N LEU A 25 -15.56 6.54 -12.53
CA LEU A 25 -14.83 6.95 -11.33
C LEU A 25 -13.80 8.07 -11.63
N ARG A 26 -13.09 8.01 -12.76
CA ARG A 26 -12.16 9.08 -13.18
C ARG A 26 -12.85 10.43 -13.39
N LYS A 27 -14.12 10.41 -13.78
CA LYS A 27 -14.92 11.62 -14.01
C LYS A 27 -15.56 12.14 -12.73
N GLU A 28 -16.02 11.24 -11.86
CA GLU A 28 -16.93 11.59 -10.77
C GLU A 28 -16.31 11.50 -9.37
N ASN A 29 -15.15 10.83 -9.21
CA ASN A 29 -14.58 10.45 -7.92
C ASN A 29 -13.13 10.90 -7.74
N LEU A 30 -12.78 12.07 -8.29
CA LEU A 30 -11.50 12.72 -8.06
C LEU A 30 -11.77 14.17 -7.70
N HIS A 31 -11.54 14.52 -6.44
CA HIS A 31 -11.83 15.84 -5.90
C HIS A 31 -10.57 16.50 -5.35
N ASP A 32 -10.36 17.73 -5.77
CA ASP A 32 -9.15 18.50 -5.50
C ASP A 32 -9.22 19.22 -4.15
N THR A 33 -8.29 18.89 -3.26
CA THR A 33 -8.10 19.54 -1.95
C THR A 33 -6.99 20.59 -1.97
N SER A 34 -6.17 20.65 -3.02
CA SER A 34 -5.10 21.63 -3.17
C SER A 34 -5.65 23.03 -3.42
N ALA A 35 -6.78 23.13 -4.13
CA ALA A 35 -7.48 24.38 -4.39
C ALA A 35 -8.19 24.97 -3.15
N LEU A 36 -8.27 24.23 -2.04
CA LEU A 36 -8.87 24.74 -0.81
C LEU A 36 -7.99 25.85 -0.19
N PRO A 37 -8.58 26.88 0.45
CA PRO A 37 -7.83 28.00 1.05
C PRO A 37 -6.63 27.57 1.89
N ASN A 38 -5.49 28.25 1.68
CA ASN A 38 -4.21 28.05 2.35
C ASN A 38 -3.65 29.40 2.82
N ARG A 39 -3.00 29.44 3.99
CA ARG A 39 -2.31 30.61 4.56
C ARG A 39 -0.88 30.83 4.02
N GLY A 40 -0.40 29.96 3.14
CA GLY A 40 0.95 30.00 2.59
C GLY A 40 1.95 29.11 3.34
N ASP A 41 1.48 28.24 4.24
CA ASP A 41 2.31 27.42 5.13
C ASP A 41 2.67 26.05 4.52
N LEU A 42 2.17 25.72 3.33
CA LEU A 42 2.53 24.48 2.62
C LEU A 42 3.99 24.55 2.13
N PRO A 43 4.71 23.41 2.13
CA PRO A 43 6.09 23.38 1.66
C PRO A 43 6.18 23.80 0.19
N LYS A 44 7.33 24.39 -0.16
CA LYS A 44 7.65 24.75 -1.53
C LYS A 44 8.49 23.64 -2.17
N PRO A 45 8.38 23.44 -3.50
CA PRO A 45 9.22 22.50 -4.24
C PRO A 45 10.70 22.66 -3.91
N TRP A 46 11.39 21.54 -3.73
CA TRP A 46 12.84 21.55 -3.52
C TRP A 46 13.58 22.28 -4.65
N PRO A 47 14.52 23.20 -4.36
CA PRO A 47 15.20 23.94 -5.41
C PRO A 47 15.98 23.01 -6.35
N ASP A 48 15.66 23.06 -7.64
CA ASP A 48 16.48 22.47 -8.68
C ASP A 48 17.04 23.54 -9.63
N SER A 49 18.18 24.11 -9.23
CA SER A 49 18.88 25.12 -10.01
C SER A 49 19.58 24.58 -11.27
N LYS A 50 19.71 23.26 -11.41
CA LYS A 50 20.45 22.60 -12.49
C LYS A 50 19.55 21.95 -13.55
N GLY A 51 18.23 21.97 -13.38
CA GLY A 51 17.27 21.36 -14.33
C GLY A 51 17.32 19.82 -14.37
N THR A 52 17.88 19.25 -13.32
CA THR A 52 18.01 17.83 -12.96
C THR A 52 16.67 17.10 -12.93
N HIS A 53 15.62 17.79 -12.50
CA HIS A 53 14.25 17.34 -12.51
C HIS A 53 13.71 17.05 -13.93
N HIS A 54 14.39 17.37 -15.02
CA HIS A 54 13.94 16.90 -16.34
C HIS A 54 14.22 15.41 -16.59
N TYR A 55 15.15 14.84 -15.84
CA TYR A 55 15.63 13.48 -16.06
C TYR A 55 15.43 12.58 -14.84
N TRP A 56 15.33 13.12 -13.63
CA TRP A 56 15.29 12.31 -12.40
C TRP A 56 14.13 12.66 -11.48
N ARG A 57 13.75 11.67 -10.67
CA ARG A 57 12.81 11.88 -9.56
C ARG A 57 13.51 12.71 -8.50
N THR A 58 12.91 13.85 -8.15
CA THR A 58 13.38 14.72 -7.07
C THR A 58 13.23 14.02 -5.71
N ALA A 59 13.89 14.55 -4.69
CA ALA A 59 13.90 13.94 -3.36
C ALA A 59 12.53 13.99 -2.66
N ASP A 60 11.82 15.11 -2.80
CA ASP A 60 10.50 15.36 -2.22
C ASP A 60 9.35 15.01 -3.16
N GLY A 61 9.64 14.52 -4.38
CA GLY A 61 8.62 14.22 -5.39
C GLY A 61 8.10 15.44 -6.16
N SER A 62 8.64 16.64 -5.92
CA SER A 62 8.29 17.85 -6.68
C SER A 62 8.73 17.78 -8.15
N PHE A 63 8.19 18.64 -8.99
CA PHE A 63 8.47 18.73 -10.44
C PHE A 63 8.14 17.48 -11.26
N ASN A 64 7.37 16.52 -10.72
CA ASN A 64 6.85 15.42 -11.54
C ASN A 64 5.89 15.97 -12.62
N ASP A 65 4.91 16.78 -12.24
CA ASP A 65 4.26 17.66 -13.20
C ASP A 65 5.08 18.94 -13.36
N LEU A 66 5.53 19.22 -14.59
CA LEU A 66 6.39 20.37 -14.88
C LEU A 66 5.64 21.72 -14.84
N LYS A 67 4.31 21.70 -14.92
CA LYS A 67 3.47 22.91 -14.86
C LYS A 67 2.97 23.18 -13.45
N GLN A 68 2.87 22.15 -12.62
CA GLN A 68 2.49 22.22 -11.20
C GLN A 68 3.55 21.48 -10.36
N PRO A 69 4.71 22.12 -10.10
CA PRO A 69 5.82 21.47 -9.40
C PRO A 69 5.48 20.88 -8.02
N GLU A 70 4.49 21.44 -7.32
CA GLU A 70 4.02 20.95 -6.02
C GLU A 70 3.11 19.71 -6.11
N MET A 71 2.68 19.30 -7.30
CA MET A 71 1.77 18.16 -7.44
C MET A 71 2.42 16.88 -6.93
N GLY A 72 1.76 16.24 -5.97
CA GLY A 72 2.17 14.95 -5.41
C GLY A 72 3.46 14.95 -4.58
N MET A 73 4.07 16.11 -4.30
CA MET A 73 5.26 16.19 -3.45
C MET A 73 4.92 15.89 -1.98
N ALA A 74 5.91 15.45 -1.22
CA ALA A 74 5.81 15.25 0.22
C ALA A 74 5.39 16.55 0.93
N GLY A 75 4.55 16.41 1.96
CA GLY A 75 4.01 17.54 2.71
C GLY A 75 2.84 18.26 2.04
N THR A 76 2.25 17.67 0.99
CA THR A 76 1.00 18.17 0.38
C THR A 76 -0.24 17.43 0.87
N ARG A 77 -1.41 17.97 0.57
CA ARG A 77 -2.69 17.44 1.08
C ARG A 77 -3.07 16.14 0.40
N PHE A 78 -3.69 15.23 1.15
CA PHE A 78 -4.45 14.14 0.53
C PHE A 78 -5.63 14.68 -0.29
N GLY A 79 -5.86 14.08 -1.47
CA GLY A 79 -7.07 14.30 -2.26
C GLY A 79 -8.28 13.54 -1.69
N ARG A 80 -9.41 13.57 -2.40
CA ARG A 80 -10.61 12.78 -2.04
C ARG A 80 -11.18 12.02 -3.23
N ASN A 81 -11.70 10.81 -2.99
CA ASN A 81 -12.52 10.05 -3.93
C ASN A 81 -14.03 10.24 -3.76
N VAL A 82 -14.43 11.01 -2.74
CA VAL A 82 -15.81 11.38 -2.47
C VAL A 82 -15.98 12.90 -2.60
N PRO A 83 -17.18 13.39 -2.94
CA PRO A 83 -17.44 14.82 -3.01
C PRO A 83 -17.05 15.51 -1.69
N LEU A 84 -16.46 16.71 -1.78
CA LEU A 84 -16.04 17.45 -0.58
C LEU A 84 -17.22 17.78 0.37
N SER A 85 -18.44 17.84 -0.15
CA SER A 85 -19.68 17.98 0.62
C SER A 85 -20.03 16.76 1.49
N ASP A 86 -19.48 15.60 1.16
CA ASP A 86 -19.65 14.34 1.90
C ASP A 86 -18.54 14.09 2.92
N VAL A 87 -17.53 14.97 2.98
CA VAL A 87 -16.45 14.89 3.97
C VAL A 87 -16.89 15.54 5.26
N ASN A 88 -17.43 14.73 6.18
CA ASN A 88 -17.94 15.18 7.46
C ASN A 88 -17.23 14.49 8.64
N ALA A 89 -16.51 15.27 9.43
CA ALA A 89 -15.89 14.84 10.70
C ALA A 89 -16.75 15.35 11.87
N ASP A 90 -17.98 14.86 11.97
CA ASP A 90 -18.87 15.24 13.07
C ASP A 90 -18.41 14.55 14.37
N GLU A 91 -17.95 15.36 15.34
CA GLU A 91 -17.47 14.91 16.64
C GLU A 91 -18.53 14.09 17.40
N GLN A 92 -19.82 14.36 17.21
CA GLN A 92 -20.89 13.61 17.87
C GLN A 92 -20.99 12.18 17.34
N SER A 93 -20.70 11.99 16.04
CA SER A 93 -20.71 10.69 15.38
C SER A 93 -19.42 9.87 15.59
N LEU A 94 -18.31 10.53 15.97
CA LEU A 94 -17.01 9.89 16.19
C LEU A 94 -17.06 8.75 17.20
N HIS A 95 -17.92 8.88 18.21
CA HIS A 95 -18.01 7.94 19.33
C HIS A 95 -19.23 7.01 19.25
N ARG A 96 -19.99 7.01 18.15
CA ARG A 96 -21.24 6.24 18.02
C ARG A 96 -21.20 5.27 16.82
N PRO A 97 -21.22 3.95 17.07
CA PRO A 97 -20.97 3.28 18.36
C PRO A 97 -19.50 3.48 18.81
N SER A 98 -19.17 3.18 20.08
CA SER A 98 -17.77 3.26 20.54
C SER A 98 -16.85 2.40 19.66
N THR A 99 -15.73 2.97 19.20
CA THR A 99 -14.78 2.22 18.34
C THR A 99 -14.14 1.05 19.07
N ARG A 100 -14.00 1.14 20.41
CA ARG A 100 -13.55 0.01 21.24
C ARG A 100 -14.58 -1.11 21.26
N LYS A 101 -15.87 -0.79 21.39
CA LYS A 101 -16.96 -1.78 21.30
C LYS A 101 -16.94 -2.50 19.96
N VAL A 102 -16.78 -1.76 18.85
CA VAL A 102 -16.66 -2.33 17.50
C VAL A 102 -15.44 -3.26 17.40
N SER A 103 -14.28 -2.81 17.89
CA SER A 103 -13.05 -3.63 17.93
C SER A 103 -13.26 -4.93 18.72
N GLN A 104 -13.91 -4.88 19.89
CA GLN A 104 -14.21 -6.06 20.71
C GLN A 104 -15.19 -7.02 20.04
N ALA A 105 -16.30 -6.51 19.55
CA ALA A 105 -17.40 -7.34 19.10
C ALA A 105 -17.21 -7.92 17.69
N LEU A 106 -16.52 -7.22 16.79
CA LEU A 106 -16.50 -7.56 15.36
C LEU A 106 -15.11 -7.86 14.80
N LEU A 107 -14.05 -7.45 15.49
CA LEU A 107 -12.67 -7.56 14.97
C LEU A 107 -11.82 -8.55 15.75
N THR A 108 -12.27 -9.06 16.90
CA THR A 108 -11.53 -10.06 17.68
C THR A 108 -11.23 -11.31 16.86
N ARG A 109 -9.94 -11.61 16.66
CA ARG A 109 -9.55 -12.91 16.11
C ARG A 109 -9.66 -13.97 17.19
N GLU A 110 -10.71 -14.78 17.14
CA GLU A 110 -10.82 -15.98 17.97
C GLU A 110 -10.07 -17.16 17.36
N LYS A 111 -10.18 -17.31 16.03
CA LYS A 111 -9.48 -18.31 15.25
C LYS A 111 -8.89 -17.65 14.01
N PHE A 112 -7.62 -17.93 13.74
CA PHE A 112 -6.97 -17.45 12.52
C PHE A 112 -7.68 -18.02 11.27
N VAL A 113 -8.15 -17.13 10.41
CA VAL A 113 -8.71 -17.47 9.10
C VAL A 113 -7.66 -17.16 8.04
N PRO A 114 -7.06 -18.16 7.35
CA PRO A 114 -6.02 -17.92 6.36
C PRO A 114 -6.60 -17.44 5.02
N ALA A 115 -5.92 -16.50 4.38
CA ALA A 115 -6.10 -16.16 2.97
C ALA A 115 -5.33 -17.14 2.09
N THR A 116 -5.93 -18.31 1.81
CA THR A 116 -5.26 -19.44 1.14
C THR A 116 -4.84 -19.18 -0.31
N ILE A 117 -5.35 -18.11 -0.93
CA ILE A 117 -4.94 -17.64 -2.26
C ILE A 117 -3.57 -16.95 -2.29
N LEU A 118 -3.04 -16.57 -1.13
CA LEU A 118 -1.82 -15.77 -0.98
C LEU A 118 -0.82 -16.46 -0.06
N ASN A 119 0.45 -16.09 -0.21
CA ASN A 119 1.47 -16.34 0.79
C ASN A 119 1.78 -15.07 1.60
N VAL A 120 2.62 -15.17 2.63
CA VAL A 120 2.88 -14.03 3.53
C VAL A 120 3.71 -12.93 2.87
N HIS A 121 4.43 -13.21 1.78
CA HIS A 121 5.06 -12.14 0.99
C HIS A 121 4.06 -11.11 0.50
N ALA A 122 2.82 -11.51 0.22
CA ALA A 122 1.78 -10.58 -0.19
C ALA A 122 1.43 -9.58 0.93
N ALA A 123 1.49 -10.01 2.20
CA ALA A 123 1.22 -9.18 3.36
C ALA A 123 2.37 -8.21 3.66
N SER A 124 3.63 -8.68 3.62
CA SER A 124 4.77 -7.77 3.77
C SER A 124 4.88 -6.79 2.61
N TRP A 125 4.62 -7.26 1.37
CA TRP A 125 4.64 -6.41 0.18
C TRP A 125 3.66 -5.26 0.28
N ILE A 126 2.44 -5.51 0.76
CA ILE A 126 1.44 -4.43 0.80
C ILE A 126 1.80 -3.35 1.81
N GLN A 127 2.36 -3.72 2.96
CA GLN A 127 2.86 -2.74 3.91
C GLN A 127 4.08 -1.98 3.38
N PHE A 128 5.01 -2.70 2.73
CA PHE A 128 6.16 -2.12 2.03
C PHE A 128 5.72 -1.06 1.01
N GLN A 129 4.63 -1.32 0.29
CA GLN A 129 4.05 -0.35 -0.62
C GLN A 129 3.36 0.82 0.08
N THR A 130 2.66 0.61 1.20
CA THR A 130 2.04 1.74 1.93
C THR A 130 3.08 2.70 2.50
N HIS A 131 4.28 2.21 2.85
CA HIS A 131 5.40 3.05 3.27
C HIS A 131 5.94 3.94 2.13
N ASP A 132 5.70 3.58 0.85
CA ASP A 132 6.05 4.41 -0.31
C ASP A 132 5.03 5.53 -0.52
N TRP A 133 3.77 5.25 -0.21
CA TRP A 133 2.64 6.00 -0.74
C TRP A 133 2.12 7.05 0.22
N PHE A 134 2.00 6.71 1.49
CA PHE A 134 1.33 7.60 2.42
C PHE A 134 1.71 7.43 3.87
N SER A 135 1.70 8.56 4.56
CA SER A 135 1.71 8.64 6.02
C SER A 135 1.06 9.94 6.44
N HIS A 136 0.25 9.89 7.49
CA HIS A 136 -0.28 11.11 8.15
C HIS A 136 0.71 11.71 9.15
N GLY A 137 1.92 11.15 9.23
CA GLY A 137 2.97 11.56 10.15
C GLY A 137 2.65 11.28 11.63
N THR A 138 3.36 11.98 12.51
CA THR A 138 3.11 11.92 13.95
C THR A 138 1.78 12.59 14.29
N ASN A 139 1.01 11.95 15.17
CA ASN A 139 -0.23 12.51 15.71
C ASN A 139 0.01 13.83 16.46
N GLN A 140 -1.06 14.60 16.67
CA GLN A 140 -1.02 15.88 17.37
C GLN A 140 -0.69 15.68 18.87
N PRO A 141 0.45 16.18 19.36
CA PRO A 141 0.81 16.02 20.77
C PRO A 141 -0.16 16.79 21.69
N GLY A 142 -0.56 16.16 22.79
CA GLY A 142 -1.38 16.78 23.84
C GLY A 142 -2.85 17.06 23.45
N ASN A 143 -3.30 16.58 22.29
CA ASN A 143 -4.70 16.66 21.87
C ASN A 143 -5.23 15.26 21.58
N GLN A 144 -6.20 14.80 22.36
CA GLN A 144 -6.63 13.40 22.37
C GLN A 144 -8.15 13.28 22.23
N TRP A 145 -8.58 12.22 21.55
CA TRP A 145 -9.93 11.70 21.63
C TRP A 145 -10.06 10.78 22.83
N GLU A 146 -11.16 10.89 23.56
CA GLU A 146 -11.54 9.95 24.61
C GLU A 146 -12.54 8.95 24.03
N VAL A 147 -12.14 7.69 23.92
CA VAL A 147 -13.00 6.61 23.44
C VAL A 147 -13.63 5.90 24.63
N PRO A 148 -14.97 5.88 24.76
CA PRO A 148 -15.64 5.19 25.84
C PRO A 148 -15.32 3.70 25.86
N VAL A 149 -15.01 3.19 27.04
CA VAL A 149 -14.71 1.78 27.32
C VAL A 149 -15.82 1.20 28.20
N GLU A 150 -16.37 0.04 27.84
CA GLU A 150 -17.41 -0.61 28.61
C GLU A 150 -16.87 -1.10 29.98
N ALA A 151 -17.74 -1.14 31.00
CA ALA A 151 -17.32 -1.44 32.37
C ALA A 151 -16.60 -2.80 32.49
N ASN A 152 -17.09 -3.80 31.76
CA ASN A 152 -16.57 -5.17 31.70
C ASN A 152 -15.46 -5.40 30.66
N ASP A 153 -15.00 -4.37 29.93
CA ASP A 153 -13.88 -4.51 28.99
C ASP A 153 -12.58 -4.88 29.74
N SER A 154 -11.64 -5.52 29.06
CA SER A 154 -10.31 -5.87 29.58
C SER A 154 -9.29 -4.71 29.60
N TRP A 155 -9.65 -3.53 29.10
CA TRP A 155 -8.78 -2.35 29.04
C TRP A 155 -8.29 -1.94 30.45
N PRO A 156 -7.01 -1.53 30.63
CA PRO A 156 -6.46 -1.18 31.94
C PRO A 156 -7.28 -0.10 32.64
N GLN A 157 -7.60 -0.31 33.93
CA GLN A 157 -8.51 0.56 34.70
C GLN A 157 -7.96 1.97 34.89
N ASP A 158 -6.65 2.08 35.11
CA ASP A 158 -5.90 3.34 35.25
C ASP A 158 -5.74 4.10 33.92
N GLN A 159 -6.07 3.47 32.79
CA GLN A 159 -6.00 4.04 31.45
C GLN A 159 -7.40 4.18 30.81
N ARG A 160 -8.46 4.29 31.61
CA ARG A 160 -9.84 4.58 31.15
C ARG A 160 -10.16 6.08 31.23
N PRO A 161 -10.82 6.68 30.23
CA PRO A 161 -11.19 6.09 28.92
C PRO A 161 -9.96 5.83 28.05
N MET A 162 -10.12 5.03 26.98
CA MET A 162 -9.05 4.84 26.00
C MET A 162 -8.73 6.18 25.33
N LYS A 163 -7.47 6.61 25.37
CA LYS A 163 -7.02 7.89 24.80
C LYS A 163 -6.33 7.64 23.46
N VAL A 164 -6.65 8.46 22.46
CA VAL A 164 -6.03 8.39 21.13
C VAL A 164 -5.67 9.79 20.69
N ASP A 165 -4.38 10.07 20.48
CA ASP A 165 -3.93 11.37 19.95
C ASP A 165 -4.61 11.67 18.60
N LYS A 166 -5.04 12.91 18.38
CA LYS A 166 -5.71 13.32 17.13
C LYS A 166 -4.75 13.25 15.94
N THR A 167 -5.25 13.02 14.72
CA THR A 167 -4.43 13.16 13.51
C THR A 167 -3.93 14.61 13.45
N LEU A 168 -2.68 14.81 13.03
CA LEU A 168 -2.13 16.16 12.90
C LEU A 168 -2.98 16.99 11.94
N ALA A 169 -3.62 18.03 12.46
CA ALA A 169 -4.44 18.92 11.65
C ALA A 169 -3.58 19.64 10.61
N ASP A 170 -4.14 19.85 9.41
CA ASP A 170 -3.51 20.66 8.38
C ASP A 170 -3.44 22.13 8.82
N ARG A 171 -2.27 22.52 9.32
CA ARG A 171 -1.98 23.88 9.81
C ARG A 171 -1.97 24.92 8.71
N SER A 172 -1.99 24.53 7.44
CA SER A 172 -2.05 25.48 6.33
C SER A 172 -3.46 26.08 6.14
N ARG A 173 -4.49 25.47 6.73
CA ARG A 173 -5.89 25.89 6.60
C ARG A 173 -6.23 27.05 7.53
N PRO A 174 -7.18 27.93 7.15
CA PRO A 174 -7.83 28.82 8.10
C PRO A 174 -8.49 28.02 9.25
N ALA A 175 -8.56 28.62 10.44
CA ALA A 175 -9.24 27.98 11.57
C ALA A 175 -10.70 27.67 11.21
N ASN A 176 -11.20 26.50 11.66
CA ASN A 176 -12.56 26.01 11.43
C ASN A 176 -12.96 25.83 9.94
N ALA A 177 -12.00 25.79 9.01
CA ALA A 177 -12.31 25.61 7.60
C ALA A 177 -12.77 24.18 7.33
N THR A 178 -13.93 24.03 6.69
CA THR A 178 -14.48 22.75 6.24
C THR A 178 -14.30 22.55 4.72
N PRO A 179 -14.23 21.30 4.24
CA PRO A 179 -13.99 20.08 5.03
C PRO A 179 -12.57 20.05 5.63
N PRO A 180 -12.31 19.15 6.62
CA PRO A 180 -10.97 18.93 7.13
C PRO A 180 -10.05 18.34 6.04
N THR A 181 -8.80 18.80 6.04
CA THR A 181 -7.72 18.28 5.20
C THR A 181 -6.58 17.79 6.10
N PHE A 182 -5.79 16.87 5.56
CA PHE A 182 -4.61 16.33 6.21
C PHE A 182 -3.47 16.24 5.21
N ILE A 183 -2.26 16.26 5.74
CA ILE A 183 -1.03 16.27 4.97
C ILE A 183 -0.48 14.86 4.87
N ASN A 184 -0.07 14.47 3.67
CA ASN A 184 0.77 13.32 3.46
C ASN A 184 2.22 13.71 3.72
N THR A 185 2.89 13.07 4.67
CA THR A 185 4.33 13.30 4.89
C THR A 185 5.19 12.64 3.83
N GLU A 186 4.62 11.71 3.06
CA GLU A 186 5.30 11.03 1.97
C GLU A 186 4.97 11.60 0.60
N THR A 187 5.83 11.29 -0.36
CA THR A 187 5.53 11.55 -1.76
C THR A 187 4.27 10.75 -2.14
N HIS A 188 3.36 11.37 -2.90
CA HIS A 188 2.19 10.65 -3.42
C HIS A 188 2.54 9.77 -4.61
N TRP A 189 3.72 9.99 -5.20
CA TRP A 189 4.21 9.27 -6.35
C TRP A 189 4.59 7.84 -5.99
N TRP A 190 4.73 7.00 -7.02
CA TRP A 190 5.25 5.66 -6.84
C TRP A 190 6.74 5.69 -7.20
N ASP A 191 7.53 6.29 -6.32
CA ASP A 191 8.94 6.63 -6.54
C ASP A 191 9.92 5.85 -5.65
N ALA A 192 9.39 4.83 -4.97
CA ALA A 192 10.10 3.99 -4.03
C ALA A 192 10.66 4.76 -2.83
N SER A 193 9.93 5.77 -2.35
CA SER A 193 10.32 6.58 -1.19
C SER A 193 10.53 5.74 0.07
N GLN A 194 9.95 4.53 0.17
CA GLN A 194 10.25 3.60 1.26
C GLN A 194 11.70 3.16 1.31
N ILE A 195 12.38 3.15 0.18
CA ILE A 195 13.81 2.82 0.09
C ILE A 195 14.66 4.10 0.18
N TYR A 196 14.23 5.17 -0.47
CA TYR A 196 15.07 6.35 -0.71
C TYR A 196 14.79 7.53 0.23
N GLY A 197 13.59 7.58 0.81
CA GLY A 197 13.08 8.71 1.58
C GLY A 197 12.39 9.77 0.74
N SER A 198 11.70 10.66 1.44
CA SER A 198 10.92 11.79 0.91
C SER A 198 11.64 13.14 1.06
N SER A 199 12.96 13.13 1.32
CA SER A 199 13.79 14.33 1.48
C SER A 199 15.23 14.09 1.06
N GLN A 200 15.94 15.15 0.64
CA GLN A 200 17.34 15.05 0.22
C GLN A 200 18.24 14.59 1.38
N GLU A 201 18.00 15.11 2.59
CA GLU A 201 18.73 14.71 3.80
C GLU A 201 18.63 13.21 4.05
N MET A 202 17.43 12.63 3.90
CA MET A 202 17.24 11.19 4.08
C MET A 202 17.94 10.38 2.98
N ILE A 203 17.82 10.81 1.71
CA ILE A 203 18.54 10.21 0.59
C ILE A 203 20.06 10.18 0.88
N ASP A 204 20.63 11.33 1.27
CA ASP A 204 22.07 11.46 1.53
C ASP A 204 22.50 10.59 2.71
N LYS A 205 21.66 10.43 3.73
CA LYS A 205 21.93 9.55 4.88
C LYS A 205 21.98 8.07 4.50
N LEU A 206 21.12 7.64 3.56
CA LEU A 206 20.97 6.25 3.15
C LEU A 206 21.97 5.81 2.07
N ARG A 207 22.55 6.76 1.34
CA ARG A 207 23.54 6.50 0.27
C ARG A 207 24.94 6.19 0.81
N SER A 208 25.68 5.37 0.06
CA SER A 208 27.11 5.16 0.28
C SER A 208 27.96 6.31 -0.27
N HIS A 209 27.41 7.08 -1.22
CA HIS A 209 28.11 8.09 -2.03
C HIS A 209 29.28 7.52 -2.83
N SER A 210 29.19 6.22 -3.17
CA SER A 210 30.13 5.53 -4.03
C SER A 210 29.40 4.63 -5.02
N ASP A 211 29.71 4.80 -6.32
CA ASP A 211 29.14 4.08 -7.46
C ASP A 211 27.60 4.08 -7.53
N GLY A 212 26.98 5.14 -7.01
CA GLY A 212 25.55 5.35 -6.95
C GLY A 212 24.82 4.47 -5.95
N LYS A 213 25.53 3.78 -5.06
CA LYS A 213 24.96 2.71 -4.22
C LYS A 213 24.30 3.24 -2.94
N MET A 214 23.41 2.41 -2.43
CA MET A 214 22.81 2.51 -1.10
C MET A 214 23.67 1.74 -0.09
N ARG A 215 23.64 2.19 1.17
CA ARG A 215 24.41 1.56 2.26
C ARG A 215 23.89 0.15 2.54
N ILE A 216 24.84 -0.78 2.67
CA ILE A 216 24.62 -2.16 3.12
C ILE A 216 25.86 -2.57 3.90
N GLU A 217 25.67 -3.33 4.98
CA GLU A 217 26.76 -3.81 5.82
C GLU A 217 27.38 -5.08 5.23
N ALA A 218 28.57 -5.44 5.71
CA ALA A 218 29.31 -6.62 5.24
C ALA A 218 28.57 -7.94 5.50
N ASP A 219 27.65 -7.97 6.47
CA ASP A 219 26.79 -9.11 6.77
C ASP A 219 25.60 -9.26 5.80
N GLY A 220 25.44 -8.31 4.86
CA GLY A 220 24.39 -8.31 3.84
C GLY A 220 23.05 -7.75 4.31
N TYR A 221 22.99 -7.14 5.50
CA TYR A 221 21.81 -6.43 6.02
C TYR A 221 21.99 -4.91 5.91
N LEU A 222 20.90 -4.17 6.11
CA LEU A 222 20.96 -2.71 6.19
C LEU A 222 21.76 -2.26 7.43
N PRO A 223 22.34 -1.04 7.44
CA PRO A 223 22.88 -0.48 8.67
C PRO A 223 21.79 -0.36 9.75
N LEU A 224 22.16 -0.27 11.02
CA LEU A 224 21.21 -0.05 12.12
C LEU A 224 21.24 1.40 12.59
N GLU A 225 20.09 1.93 12.99
CA GLU A 225 19.92 3.15 13.75
C GLU A 225 18.95 2.90 14.91
N LYS A 226 19.41 3.06 16.17
CA LYS A 226 18.62 2.75 17.37
C LYS A 226 18.06 1.32 17.37
N ASP A 227 18.90 0.36 16.98
CA ASP A 227 18.62 -1.09 16.95
C ASP A 227 17.55 -1.54 15.94
N ILE A 228 17.11 -0.66 15.04
CA ILE A 228 16.27 -0.98 13.88
C ILE A 228 17.02 -0.66 12.58
N ASP A 229 16.58 -1.21 11.45
CA ASP A 229 17.22 -0.90 10.16
C ASP A 229 17.17 0.60 9.87
N LEU A 230 18.29 1.14 9.39
CA LEU A 230 18.37 2.50 8.90
C LEU A 230 17.60 2.58 7.58
N VAL A 231 16.37 3.07 7.69
CA VAL A 231 15.42 3.22 6.57
C VAL A 231 14.71 4.57 6.63
N ALA A 232 14.06 4.94 5.54
CA ALA A 232 13.24 6.15 5.48
C ALA A 232 12.04 6.10 6.44
N PHE A 233 11.46 4.91 6.65
CA PHE A 233 10.24 4.72 7.46
C PHE A 233 10.43 3.66 8.54
N PRO A 234 10.95 4.04 9.71
CA PRO A 234 11.16 3.12 10.82
C PRO A 234 9.89 2.73 11.60
N GLY A 235 8.75 3.38 11.33
CA GLY A 235 7.51 3.15 12.06
C GLY A 235 6.89 1.76 11.80
N THR A 236 6.35 1.13 12.84
CA THR A 236 5.65 -0.18 12.74
C THR A 236 6.49 -1.28 12.06
N TRP A 237 7.79 -1.32 12.38
CA TRP A 237 8.78 -2.19 11.74
C TRP A 237 8.67 -3.66 12.16
N TRP A 238 8.83 -4.58 11.21
CA TRP A 238 8.91 -6.02 11.47
C TRP A 238 9.75 -6.73 10.40
N PHE A 239 10.13 -7.98 10.68
CA PHE A 239 10.99 -8.79 9.81
C PHE A 239 10.55 -8.87 8.34
N GLY A 240 9.25 -8.89 8.04
CA GLY A 240 8.77 -8.87 6.66
C GLY A 240 9.14 -7.60 5.88
N LEU A 241 9.13 -6.43 6.54
CA LEU A 241 9.60 -5.17 5.94
C LEU A 241 11.12 -5.17 5.79
N SER A 242 11.85 -5.57 6.83
CA SER A 242 13.31 -5.64 6.78
C SER A 242 13.82 -6.53 5.63
N MET A 243 13.18 -7.69 5.40
CA MET A 243 13.45 -8.56 4.26
C MET A 243 13.31 -7.82 2.92
N LEU A 244 12.18 -7.12 2.71
CA LEU A 244 11.90 -6.44 1.44
C LEU A 244 12.78 -5.19 1.23
N HIS A 245 13.01 -4.38 2.26
CA HIS A 245 13.91 -3.23 2.15
C HIS A 245 15.33 -3.68 1.85
N THR A 246 15.82 -4.73 2.54
CA THR A 246 17.15 -5.30 2.25
C THR A 246 17.22 -5.83 0.82
N LEU A 247 16.21 -6.56 0.36
CA LEU A 247 16.15 -7.12 -1.00
C LEU A 247 16.21 -6.02 -2.07
N PHE A 248 15.41 -4.96 -1.94
CA PHE A 248 15.37 -3.90 -2.97
C PHE A 248 16.48 -2.86 -2.86
N VAL A 249 17.16 -2.75 -1.71
CA VAL A 249 18.46 -2.07 -1.62
C VAL A 249 19.54 -2.85 -2.37
N LYS A 250 19.59 -4.18 -2.21
CA LYS A 250 20.50 -5.04 -2.98
C LYS A 250 20.18 -5.01 -4.48
N GLU A 251 18.91 -4.94 -4.84
CA GLU A 251 18.47 -4.78 -6.23
C GLU A 251 18.93 -3.46 -6.83
N HIS A 252 18.74 -2.34 -6.11
CA HIS A 252 19.27 -1.05 -6.52
C HIS A 252 20.79 -1.10 -6.75
N ASN A 253 21.54 -1.66 -5.80
CA ASN A 253 22.99 -1.76 -5.94
C ASN A 253 23.42 -2.63 -7.14
N SER A 254 22.66 -3.67 -7.48
CA SER A 254 22.91 -4.49 -8.68
C SER A 254 22.61 -3.74 -9.97
N ILE A 255 21.58 -2.88 -9.97
CA ILE A 255 21.30 -1.99 -11.09
C ILE A 255 22.44 -0.98 -11.26
N CYS A 256 22.96 -0.40 -10.16
CA CYS A 256 24.13 0.48 -10.20
C CYS A 256 25.35 -0.22 -10.83
N ASP A 257 25.64 -1.45 -10.41
CA ASP A 257 26.74 -2.26 -10.98
C ASP A 257 26.54 -2.51 -12.48
N HIS A 258 25.32 -2.86 -12.90
CA HIS A 258 24.97 -3.06 -14.31
C HIS A 258 25.15 -1.79 -15.13
N LEU A 259 24.68 -0.65 -14.62
CA LEU A 259 24.82 0.65 -15.28
C LEU A 259 26.29 1.11 -15.32
N LYS A 260 27.07 0.89 -14.27
CA LYS A 260 28.49 1.26 -14.23
C LYS A 260 29.30 0.48 -15.27
N GLN A 261 28.96 -0.79 -15.49
CA GLN A 261 29.58 -1.61 -16.55
C GLN A 261 29.22 -1.08 -17.94
N ALA A 262 27.95 -0.70 -18.17
CA ALA A 262 27.50 -0.18 -19.45
C ALA A 262 27.95 1.27 -19.72
N TYR A 263 28.11 2.06 -18.67
CA TYR A 263 28.45 3.49 -18.71
C TYR A 263 29.59 3.81 -17.72
N PRO A 264 30.84 3.37 -17.99
CA PRO A 264 31.96 3.49 -17.03
C PRO A 264 32.27 4.92 -16.59
N GLN A 265 31.98 5.91 -17.43
CA GLN A 265 32.21 7.33 -17.20
C GLN A 265 31.19 8.00 -16.26
N TRP A 266 30.08 7.32 -15.93
CA TRP A 266 29.07 7.91 -15.06
C TRP A 266 29.56 8.07 -13.63
N ASP A 267 29.21 9.21 -13.04
CA ASP A 267 29.47 9.53 -11.64
C ASP A 267 28.43 8.91 -10.70
N ASP A 268 28.65 9.10 -9.39
CA ASP A 268 27.79 8.58 -8.32
C ASP A 268 26.33 9.06 -8.45
N GLU A 269 26.12 10.34 -8.76
CA GLU A 269 24.78 10.92 -8.91
C GLU A 269 24.06 10.36 -10.13
N GLN A 270 24.74 10.22 -11.26
CA GLN A 270 24.16 9.64 -12.47
C GLN A 270 23.75 8.19 -12.23
N LEU A 271 24.60 7.37 -11.61
CA LEU A 271 24.29 5.98 -11.31
C LEU A 271 23.11 5.86 -10.34
N PHE A 272 23.14 6.60 -9.23
CA PHE A 272 22.10 6.57 -8.20
C PHE A 272 20.73 6.94 -8.78
N ASN A 273 20.64 8.06 -9.50
CA ASN A 273 19.37 8.58 -9.99
C ASN A 273 18.74 7.68 -11.06
N HIS A 274 19.55 7.09 -11.96
CA HIS A 274 19.04 6.11 -12.93
C HIS A 274 18.63 4.80 -12.25
N ALA A 275 19.43 4.29 -11.31
CA ALA A 275 19.09 3.08 -10.59
C ALA A 275 17.82 3.25 -9.72
N ARG A 276 17.60 4.43 -9.11
CA ARG A 276 16.36 4.78 -8.41
C ARG A 276 15.15 4.72 -9.35
N LEU A 277 15.23 5.33 -10.53
CA LEU A 277 14.17 5.29 -11.54
C LEU A 277 13.81 3.85 -11.93
N ILE A 278 14.83 3.05 -12.26
CA ILE A 278 14.68 1.66 -12.71
C ILE A 278 14.06 0.80 -11.60
N ASN A 279 14.57 0.92 -10.37
CA ASN A 279 14.09 0.13 -9.24
C ASN A 279 12.64 0.48 -8.87
N ALA A 280 12.29 1.78 -8.83
CA ALA A 280 10.92 2.22 -8.62
C ALA A 280 9.96 1.67 -9.69
N ALA A 281 10.38 1.67 -10.95
CA ALA A 281 9.57 1.10 -12.04
C ALA A 281 9.45 -0.42 -11.98
N LEU A 282 10.49 -1.13 -11.55
CA LEU A 282 10.44 -2.57 -11.32
C LEU A 282 9.46 -2.91 -10.19
N ILE A 283 9.52 -2.19 -9.06
CA ILE A 283 8.57 -2.34 -7.94
C ILE A 283 7.13 -2.09 -8.42
N ALA A 284 6.92 -1.01 -9.18
CA ALA A 284 5.61 -0.70 -9.75
C ALA A 284 5.09 -1.81 -10.69
N LYS A 285 5.99 -2.38 -11.52
CA LYS A 285 5.67 -3.51 -12.39
C LYS A 285 5.25 -4.72 -11.58
N ILE A 286 6.08 -5.15 -10.63
CA ILE A 286 5.83 -6.33 -9.77
C ILE A 286 4.47 -6.19 -9.08
N HIS A 287 4.18 -5.03 -8.48
CA HIS A 287 2.88 -4.83 -7.84
C HIS A 287 1.71 -4.90 -8.83
N THR A 288 1.88 -4.30 -10.02
CA THR A 288 0.83 -4.22 -11.04
C THR A 288 0.52 -5.59 -11.64
N VAL A 289 1.52 -6.35 -12.04
CA VAL A 289 1.35 -7.56 -12.87
C VAL A 289 1.56 -8.87 -12.11
N GLU A 290 2.05 -8.83 -10.87
CA GLU A 290 2.23 -10.02 -10.01
C GLU A 290 1.41 -9.93 -8.72
N TRP A 291 1.61 -8.92 -7.87
CA TRP A 291 0.91 -8.82 -6.59
C TRP A 291 -0.60 -8.63 -6.76
N THR A 292 -1.02 -7.70 -7.62
CA THR A 292 -2.45 -7.41 -7.82
C THR A 292 -3.21 -8.64 -8.38
N PRO A 293 -2.71 -9.35 -9.40
CA PRO A 293 -3.35 -10.59 -9.84
C PRO A 293 -3.31 -11.73 -8.81
N ALA A 294 -2.39 -11.71 -7.83
CA ALA A 294 -2.34 -12.71 -6.76
C ALA A 294 -3.41 -12.48 -5.68
N ILE A 295 -3.70 -11.22 -5.33
CA ILE A 295 -4.76 -10.88 -4.36
C ILE A 295 -6.14 -10.77 -5.02
N LEU A 296 -6.20 -10.61 -6.35
CA LEU A 296 -7.44 -10.63 -7.14
C LEU A 296 -7.35 -11.68 -8.27
N PRO A 297 -7.20 -12.99 -7.96
CA PRO A 297 -7.07 -14.08 -8.94
C PRO A 297 -8.39 -14.34 -9.67
N HIS A 298 -8.73 -13.44 -10.59
CA HIS A 298 -9.84 -13.57 -11.51
C HIS A 298 -9.36 -13.28 -12.95
N PRO A 299 -9.79 -14.03 -13.98
CA PRO A 299 -9.28 -13.87 -15.34
C PRO A 299 -9.37 -12.44 -15.88
N ALA A 300 -10.48 -11.74 -15.58
CA ALA A 300 -10.68 -10.36 -16.03
C ALA A 300 -9.78 -9.35 -15.31
N THR A 301 -9.54 -9.49 -14.01
CA THR A 301 -8.64 -8.58 -13.26
C THR A 301 -7.19 -8.84 -13.66
N ALA A 302 -6.78 -10.11 -13.73
CA ALA A 302 -5.44 -10.48 -14.19
C ALA A 302 -5.16 -9.92 -15.60
N LEU A 303 -6.08 -10.08 -16.55
CA LEU A 303 -5.93 -9.52 -17.89
C LEU A 303 -5.98 -7.99 -17.89
N ALA A 304 -6.89 -7.36 -17.12
CA ALA A 304 -6.96 -5.90 -17.02
C ALA A 304 -5.66 -5.29 -16.47
N MET A 305 -5.03 -5.93 -15.49
CA MET A 305 -3.74 -5.48 -14.94
C MET A 305 -2.60 -5.60 -15.96
N ARG A 306 -2.57 -6.68 -16.74
CA ARG A 306 -1.61 -6.81 -17.86
C ARG A 306 -1.86 -5.77 -18.95
N ILE A 307 -3.13 -5.46 -19.25
CA ILE A 307 -3.51 -4.40 -20.20
C ILE A 307 -3.09 -3.03 -19.68
N ASN A 308 -3.21 -2.74 -18.38
CA ASN A 308 -2.72 -1.48 -17.81
C ASN A 308 -1.21 -1.29 -18.06
N TRP A 309 -0.42 -2.36 -18.00
CA TRP A 309 1.04 -2.27 -18.23
C TRP A 309 1.43 -2.31 -19.72
N TRP A 310 1.01 -3.36 -20.45
CA TRP A 310 1.45 -3.63 -21.82
C TRP A 310 0.40 -3.32 -22.90
N GLY A 311 -0.86 -3.09 -22.53
CA GLY A 311 -1.97 -2.92 -23.46
C GLY A 311 -2.52 -4.23 -24.01
N ILE A 312 -3.59 -4.14 -24.81
CA ILE A 312 -4.23 -5.31 -25.43
C ILE A 312 -3.31 -6.03 -26.41
N LEU A 313 -2.38 -5.32 -27.05
CA LEU A 313 -1.37 -5.93 -27.94
C LEU A 313 -0.40 -6.83 -27.16
N GLY A 314 -0.25 -6.59 -25.87
CA GLY A 314 0.48 -7.45 -24.95
C GLY A 314 1.99 -7.30 -25.00
N GLN A 315 2.65 -7.98 -24.07
CA GLN A 315 4.08 -7.87 -23.78
C GLN A 315 4.96 -8.18 -25.00
N ARG A 316 4.75 -9.33 -25.65
CA ARG A 316 5.57 -9.77 -26.79
C ARG A 316 5.53 -8.79 -27.96
N PHE A 317 4.34 -8.27 -28.27
CA PHE A 317 4.18 -7.26 -29.31
C PHE A 317 4.90 -5.98 -28.93
N LYS A 318 4.67 -5.47 -27.71
CA LYS A 318 5.31 -4.23 -27.23
C LYS A 318 6.84 -4.34 -27.21
N LYS A 319 7.40 -5.51 -26.86
CA LYS A 319 8.84 -5.77 -26.91
C LYS A 319 9.40 -5.78 -28.34
N MET A 320 8.64 -6.30 -29.32
CA MET A 320 9.11 -6.44 -30.71
C MET A 320 8.92 -5.17 -31.55
N PHE A 321 7.81 -4.46 -31.34
CA PHE A 321 7.38 -3.35 -32.21
C PHE A 321 7.23 -2.01 -31.48
N GLY A 322 7.46 -1.99 -30.17
CA GLY A 322 7.28 -0.80 -29.34
C GLY A 322 5.80 -0.42 -29.16
N ARG A 323 5.58 0.85 -28.81
CA ARG A 323 4.25 1.42 -28.55
C ARG A 323 3.56 1.84 -29.84
N VAL A 324 2.28 1.50 -29.97
CA VAL A 324 1.37 1.98 -31.02
C VAL A 324 0.38 2.99 -30.44
N GLY A 325 0.38 4.20 -31.01
CA GLY A 325 -0.54 5.28 -30.64
C GLY A 325 -0.27 5.94 -29.28
N THR A 326 -0.98 7.03 -29.01
CA THR A 326 -0.84 7.80 -27.76
C THR A 326 -1.76 7.29 -26.64
N GLY A 327 -2.89 6.65 -26.98
CA GLY A 327 -3.87 6.14 -26.03
C GLY A 327 -3.46 4.88 -25.26
N GLU A 328 -4.02 4.68 -24.06
CA GLU A 328 -3.64 3.59 -23.14
C GLU A 328 -4.19 2.20 -23.48
N VAL A 329 -5.17 2.09 -24.39
CA VAL A 329 -5.88 0.83 -24.66
C VAL A 329 -5.00 -0.19 -25.41
N LEU A 330 -4.37 0.23 -26.51
CA LEU A 330 -3.60 -0.68 -27.37
C LEU A 330 -2.26 -1.08 -26.75
N SER A 331 -1.56 -0.10 -26.16
CA SER A 331 -0.15 -0.25 -25.74
C SER A 331 0.08 -0.09 -24.22
N GLY A 332 -1.01 0.05 -23.46
CA GLY A 332 -0.98 0.21 -22.00
C GLY A 332 -0.75 1.65 -21.57
N ILE A 333 -0.79 1.88 -20.27
CA ILE A 333 -0.49 3.16 -19.64
C ILE A 333 1.00 3.49 -19.76
N ILE A 334 1.85 2.47 -19.65
CA ILE A 334 3.31 2.65 -19.64
C ILE A 334 3.79 3.20 -20.99
N GLY A 335 4.47 4.35 -20.96
CA GLY A 335 4.91 5.08 -22.14
C GLY A 335 3.83 5.96 -22.80
N SER A 336 2.65 6.14 -22.18
CA SER A 336 1.58 7.00 -22.71
C SER A 336 1.81 8.48 -22.40
N THR A 337 0.86 9.37 -22.72
CA THR A 337 0.85 10.75 -22.22
C THR A 337 0.33 10.80 -20.78
N PRO A 338 0.93 11.58 -19.85
CA PRO A 338 0.39 11.74 -18.51
C PRO A 338 -1.02 12.36 -18.54
N GLU A 339 -1.92 11.90 -17.68
CA GLU A 339 -3.28 12.43 -17.58
C GLU A 339 -3.81 12.34 -16.14
N HIS A 340 -4.17 13.50 -15.57
CA HIS A 340 -4.74 13.59 -14.22
C HIS A 340 -6.28 13.59 -14.20
N HIS A 341 -6.95 13.58 -15.36
CA HIS A 341 -8.41 13.59 -15.45
C HIS A 341 -9.06 14.75 -14.67
N ALA A 342 -9.98 14.48 -13.72
CA ALA A 342 -10.82 15.51 -13.11
C ALA A 342 -10.17 16.35 -11.98
N ALA A 343 -8.97 15.98 -11.50
CA ALA A 343 -8.25 16.72 -10.46
C ALA A 343 -6.74 16.53 -10.60
N PRO A 344 -5.88 17.37 -9.98
CA PRO A 344 -4.46 17.09 -9.81
C PRO A 344 -4.20 15.73 -9.14
N TYR A 345 -2.99 15.20 -9.30
CA TYR A 345 -2.64 13.91 -8.72
C TYR A 345 -2.24 14.05 -7.24
N TYR A 346 -3.06 13.44 -6.40
CA TYR A 346 -2.77 13.12 -5.00
C TYR A 346 -3.34 11.75 -4.71
N LEU A 347 -2.72 11.02 -3.78
CA LEU A 347 -3.40 9.91 -3.11
C LEU A 347 -4.47 10.46 -2.17
N THR A 348 -5.46 9.64 -1.86
CA THR A 348 -6.70 10.09 -1.21
C THR A 348 -6.88 9.47 0.17
N GLU A 349 -7.64 10.13 1.03
CA GLU A 349 -8.00 9.58 2.35
C GLU A 349 -8.72 8.23 2.22
N GLU A 350 -9.59 8.10 1.21
CA GLU A 350 -10.31 6.86 0.95
C GLU A 350 -9.36 5.74 0.48
N PHE A 351 -8.28 6.08 -0.23
CA PHE A 351 -7.23 5.12 -0.58
C PHE A 351 -6.52 4.61 0.67
N VAL A 352 -6.27 5.46 1.67
CA VAL A 352 -5.71 5.04 2.96
C VAL A 352 -6.66 4.08 3.68
N SER A 353 -7.96 4.41 3.76
CA SER A 353 -8.95 3.59 4.46
C SER A 353 -9.10 2.18 3.86
N VAL A 354 -9.14 2.04 2.52
CA VAL A 354 -9.29 0.71 1.89
C VAL A 354 -8.01 -0.14 1.92
N TYR A 355 -6.88 0.44 2.32
CA TYR A 355 -5.59 -0.26 2.51
C TYR A 355 -5.28 -0.59 3.97
N ARG A 356 -6.22 -0.35 4.90
CA ARG A 356 -6.15 -0.90 6.26
C ARG A 356 -6.37 -2.41 6.16
N MET A 357 -5.27 -3.16 6.04
CA MET A 357 -5.25 -4.60 5.75
C MET A 357 -4.55 -5.41 6.87
N HIS A 358 -4.57 -4.90 8.10
CA HIS A 358 -3.93 -5.51 9.26
C HIS A 358 -4.31 -6.99 9.55
N PRO A 359 -5.51 -7.51 9.20
CA PRO A 359 -5.80 -8.94 9.32
C PRO A 359 -4.84 -9.86 8.54
N LEU A 360 -4.11 -9.35 7.55
CA LEU A 360 -3.11 -10.15 6.83
C LEU A 360 -1.99 -10.67 7.75
N VAL A 361 -1.72 -10.00 8.87
CA VAL A 361 -0.64 -10.39 9.78
C VAL A 361 -1.07 -11.59 10.65
N PRO A 362 -0.28 -12.67 10.71
CA PRO A 362 -0.57 -13.81 11.59
C PRO A 362 -0.18 -13.51 13.06
N ASP A 363 -0.74 -14.23 14.03
CA ASP A 363 -0.40 -14.04 15.46
C ASP A 363 0.94 -14.68 15.84
N GLN A 364 1.29 -15.77 15.15
CA GLN A 364 2.53 -16.52 15.28
C GLN A 364 3.05 -16.90 13.90
N PHE A 365 4.32 -17.25 13.83
CA PHE A 365 4.97 -17.59 12.57
C PHE A 365 5.80 -18.87 12.70
N ASP A 366 5.57 -19.78 11.76
CA ASP A 366 6.30 -21.04 11.64
C ASP A 366 7.40 -20.91 10.59
N PHE A 367 8.63 -21.15 11.02
CA PHE A 367 9.84 -21.08 10.19
C PHE A 367 10.28 -22.47 9.77
N TYR A 368 10.75 -22.58 8.53
CA TYR A 368 11.15 -23.83 7.89
C TYR A 368 12.48 -23.67 7.15
N SER A 369 13.24 -24.75 7.07
CA SER A 369 14.48 -24.80 6.30
C SER A 369 14.18 -24.78 4.81
N HIS A 370 14.78 -23.84 4.07
CA HIS A 370 14.67 -23.80 2.62
C HIS A 370 15.39 -24.97 1.92
N GLN A 371 16.25 -25.71 2.64
CA GLN A 371 17.01 -26.83 2.08
C GLN A 371 16.28 -28.16 2.26
N THR A 372 15.70 -28.38 3.44
CA THR A 372 15.10 -29.68 3.81
C THR A 372 13.59 -29.63 3.92
N GLY A 373 12.97 -28.45 3.98
CA GLY A 373 11.54 -28.30 4.24
C GLY A 373 11.13 -28.56 5.69
N GLU A 374 12.05 -28.95 6.56
CA GLU A 374 11.78 -29.28 7.97
C GLU A 374 11.51 -28.02 8.82
N PRO A 375 10.66 -28.11 9.87
CA PRO A 375 10.44 -27.02 10.80
C PRO A 375 11.73 -26.61 11.53
N ILE A 376 11.96 -25.30 11.67
CA ILE A 376 13.06 -24.70 12.45
C ILE A 376 12.54 -24.25 13.80
N ALA A 377 11.48 -23.42 13.81
CA ALA A 377 10.92 -22.80 15.00
C ALA A 377 9.49 -22.34 14.75
N SER A 378 8.73 -22.16 15.83
CA SER A 378 7.46 -21.43 15.82
C SER A 378 7.56 -20.33 16.86
N LYS A 379 7.34 -19.07 16.47
CA LYS A 379 7.48 -17.91 17.36
C LYS A 379 6.28 -16.98 17.28
N PRO A 380 5.86 -16.35 18.40
CA PRO A 380 4.93 -15.23 18.37
C PRO A 380 5.42 -14.14 17.42
N PHE A 381 4.50 -13.52 16.66
CA PHE A 381 4.85 -12.49 15.67
C PHE A 381 5.64 -11.32 16.28
N MET A 382 5.28 -10.93 17.51
CA MET A 382 5.92 -9.82 18.26
C MET A 382 7.39 -10.05 18.61
N GLU A 383 7.91 -11.27 18.49
CA GLU A 383 9.35 -11.51 18.63
C GLU A 383 10.16 -10.99 17.42
N GLY A 384 9.51 -10.71 16.29
CA GLY A 384 10.13 -10.17 15.09
C GLY A 384 9.80 -8.70 14.84
N PHE A 385 9.29 -8.00 15.86
CA PHE A 385 8.82 -6.62 15.75
C PHE A 385 9.87 -5.65 16.32
N ASP A 386 9.96 -4.47 15.70
CA ASP A 386 10.81 -3.36 16.14
C ASP A 386 12.28 -3.80 16.34
N LYS A 387 12.95 -3.36 17.41
CA LYS A 387 14.35 -3.69 17.77
C LYS A 387 14.70 -5.18 17.79
N LYS A 388 13.71 -6.08 17.89
CA LYS A 388 13.94 -7.54 17.88
C LYS A 388 14.09 -8.13 16.48
N THR A 389 13.70 -7.35 15.46
CA THR A 389 13.68 -7.75 14.05
C THR A 389 15.03 -8.33 13.61
N ARG A 390 16.13 -7.59 13.82
CA ARG A 390 17.46 -8.00 13.34
C ARG A 390 17.89 -9.33 13.95
N ALA A 391 17.75 -9.49 15.27
CA ALA A 391 18.16 -10.69 15.97
C ALA A 391 17.38 -11.93 15.47
N MET A 392 16.06 -11.81 15.31
CA MET A 392 15.25 -12.89 14.73
C MET A 392 15.69 -13.24 13.31
N MET A 393 16.00 -12.24 12.48
CA MET A 393 16.41 -12.49 11.10
C MET A 393 17.76 -13.20 11.00
N GLN A 394 18.71 -12.84 11.85
CA GLN A 394 20.00 -13.52 11.93
C GLN A 394 19.87 -14.94 12.50
N GLU A 395 18.99 -15.16 13.47
CA GLU A 395 18.71 -16.48 14.04
C GLU A 395 18.12 -17.44 12.99
N ILE A 396 17.11 -17.01 12.24
CA ILE A 396 16.41 -17.87 11.27
C ILE A 396 17.17 -17.97 9.95
N GLY A 397 17.81 -16.88 9.51
CA GLY A 397 18.47 -16.76 8.22
C GLY A 397 17.54 -16.30 7.09
N MET A 398 18.02 -15.37 6.26
CA MET A 398 17.23 -14.68 5.24
C MET A 398 16.54 -15.63 4.24
N GLU A 399 17.22 -16.67 3.74
CA GLU A 399 16.61 -17.61 2.79
C GLU A 399 15.54 -18.48 3.45
N ASN A 400 15.73 -18.91 4.70
CA ASN A 400 14.70 -19.63 5.45
C ASN A 400 13.47 -18.74 5.70
N LEU A 401 13.67 -17.45 5.96
CA LEU A 401 12.56 -16.49 6.07
C LEU A 401 11.80 -16.37 4.75
N PHE A 402 12.49 -16.13 3.63
CA PHE A 402 11.82 -16.01 2.34
C PHE A 402 11.06 -17.28 1.96
N TYR A 403 11.65 -18.45 2.21
CA TYR A 403 10.97 -19.72 2.00
C TYR A 403 9.74 -19.87 2.90
N SER A 404 9.88 -19.60 4.21
CA SER A 404 8.79 -19.72 5.19
C SER A 404 7.62 -18.79 4.85
N PHE A 405 7.89 -17.55 4.44
CA PHE A 405 6.84 -16.64 3.95
C PHE A 405 6.15 -17.16 2.70
N GLY A 406 6.90 -17.82 1.83
CA GLY A 406 6.39 -18.40 0.59
C GLY A 406 5.40 -19.55 0.81
N ILE A 407 5.61 -20.37 1.85
CA ILE A 407 4.80 -21.57 2.12
C ILE A 407 3.72 -21.39 3.20
N ASN A 408 3.74 -20.27 3.93
CA ASN A 408 2.70 -19.92 4.90
C ASN A 408 1.68 -18.95 4.29
N HIS A 409 0.49 -18.88 4.88
CA HIS A 409 -0.59 -17.99 4.44
C HIS A 409 -0.78 -16.79 5.38
N PRO A 410 -1.07 -15.60 4.84
CA PRO A 410 -1.50 -14.46 5.66
C PRO A 410 -2.95 -14.64 6.10
N GLY A 411 -3.45 -13.78 6.97
CA GLY A 411 -4.86 -13.82 7.39
C GLY A 411 -5.81 -13.23 6.35
N ALA A 412 -7.03 -13.75 6.24
CA ALA A 412 -8.08 -13.19 5.40
C ALA A 412 -8.61 -11.84 5.93
N LEU A 413 -8.97 -10.94 5.01
CA LEU A 413 -9.54 -9.62 5.32
C LEU A 413 -11.04 -9.74 5.65
N THR A 414 -11.35 -10.33 6.79
CA THR A 414 -12.72 -10.58 7.24
C THR A 414 -12.96 -10.08 8.66
N LEU A 415 -14.24 -9.99 9.05
CA LEU A 415 -14.59 -9.86 10.47
C LEU A 415 -13.99 -11.02 11.27
N HIS A 416 -13.80 -10.79 12.57
CA HIS A 416 -13.26 -11.76 13.52
C HIS A 416 -11.89 -12.33 13.14
N ASN A 417 -11.06 -11.53 12.46
CA ASN A 417 -9.73 -11.95 12.06
C ASN A 417 -8.65 -10.87 12.23
N TYR A 418 -8.87 -9.84 13.06
CA TYR A 418 -7.85 -8.84 13.36
C TYR A 418 -6.89 -9.33 14.45
N PRO A 419 -5.55 -9.23 14.30
CA PRO A 419 -4.60 -9.81 15.24
C PRO A 419 -4.78 -9.26 16.66
N ASN A 420 -4.85 -10.15 17.65
CA ASN A 420 -5.13 -9.72 19.03
C ASN A 420 -3.99 -8.91 19.63
N PHE A 421 -2.75 -9.20 19.25
CA PHE A 421 -1.61 -8.43 19.71
C PHE A 421 -1.68 -6.96 19.23
N LEU A 422 -2.21 -6.68 18.04
CA LEU A 422 -2.42 -5.31 17.52
C LEU A 422 -3.55 -4.56 18.25
N ARG A 423 -4.50 -5.28 18.84
CA ARG A 423 -5.64 -4.74 19.61
C ARG A 423 -5.32 -4.53 21.10
N LYS A 424 -4.22 -5.11 21.55
CA LYS A 424 -3.73 -5.12 22.92
C LYS A 424 -2.24 -4.75 22.95
N LEU A 425 -1.81 -3.85 22.05
CA LEU A 425 -0.43 -3.38 22.03
C LEU A 425 -0.17 -2.62 23.32
N VAL A 426 1.05 -2.76 23.83
CA VAL A 426 1.57 -1.91 24.90
C VAL A 426 2.79 -1.22 24.33
N LYS A 427 2.74 0.11 24.22
CA LYS A 427 3.86 0.93 23.78
C LYS A 427 5.00 0.87 24.80
N GLU A 428 6.20 1.28 24.42
CA GLU A 428 7.37 1.28 25.33
C GLU A 428 7.15 2.09 26.62
N ASN A 429 6.30 3.12 26.58
CA ASN A 429 5.93 3.95 27.73
C ASN A 429 4.85 3.32 28.64
N GLY A 430 4.41 2.08 28.36
CA GLY A 430 3.37 1.37 29.13
C GLY A 430 1.92 1.70 28.72
N GLU A 431 1.73 2.57 27.72
CA GLU A 431 0.40 2.95 27.24
C GLU A 431 -0.21 1.82 26.41
N ALA A 432 -1.44 1.41 26.76
CA ALA A 432 -2.22 0.45 26.00
C ALA A 432 -2.75 1.07 24.71
N PHE A 433 -2.75 0.29 23.63
CA PHE A 433 -3.12 0.76 22.29
C PHE A 433 -3.91 -0.32 21.55
N ASP A 434 -5.10 0.04 21.05
CA ASP A 434 -5.94 -0.81 20.20
C ASP A 434 -5.95 -0.27 18.78
N LEU A 435 -5.08 -0.82 17.93
CA LEU A 435 -4.95 -0.35 16.54
C LEU A 435 -6.26 -0.51 15.75
N ALA A 436 -7.06 -1.54 16.03
CA ALA A 436 -8.32 -1.75 15.32
C ALA A 436 -9.35 -0.65 15.67
N ALA A 437 -9.45 -0.29 16.95
CA ALA A 437 -10.31 0.81 17.38
C ALA A 437 -9.81 2.18 16.88
N VAL A 438 -8.48 2.36 16.80
CA VAL A 438 -7.84 3.57 16.27
C VAL A 438 -8.09 3.71 14.77
N ASP A 439 -7.91 2.65 13.98
CA ASP A 439 -8.16 2.64 12.54
C ASP A 439 -9.59 3.11 12.20
N ILE A 440 -10.55 2.57 12.95
CA ILE A 440 -11.95 2.98 12.84
C ILE A 440 -12.11 4.48 13.17
N LEU A 441 -11.52 4.92 14.27
CA LEU A 441 -11.60 6.31 14.70
C LEU A 441 -10.96 7.25 13.66
N ARG A 442 -9.87 6.84 13.00
CA ARG A 442 -9.20 7.63 11.96
C ARG A 442 -10.07 7.87 10.75
N ASP A 443 -10.80 6.86 10.28
CA ASP A 443 -11.72 7.04 9.15
C ASP A 443 -12.82 8.06 9.50
N ARG A 444 -13.37 7.96 10.72
CA ARG A 444 -14.37 8.91 11.23
C ARG A 444 -13.80 10.33 11.37
N GLU A 445 -12.64 10.46 12.01
CA GLU A 445 -11.93 11.72 12.25
C GLU A 445 -11.57 12.43 10.95
N ARG A 446 -11.19 11.66 9.93
CA ARG A 446 -10.79 12.19 8.63
C ARG A 446 -11.98 12.43 7.71
N GLY A 447 -13.21 12.25 8.21
CA GLY A 447 -14.44 12.49 7.46
C GLY A 447 -14.62 11.56 6.27
N VAL A 448 -14.04 10.36 6.31
CA VAL A 448 -14.31 9.32 5.29
C VAL A 448 -15.72 8.78 5.52
N PRO A 449 -16.59 8.74 4.48
CA PRO A 449 -17.96 8.29 4.65
C PRO A 449 -18.07 6.85 5.19
N ARG A 450 -19.12 6.61 6.00
CA ARG A 450 -19.54 5.28 6.45
C ARG A 450 -19.80 4.34 5.28
N TYR A 451 -19.75 3.03 5.53
CA TYR A 451 -19.81 2.00 4.50
C TYR A 451 -20.96 2.19 3.50
N ASN A 452 -22.20 2.38 3.98
CA ASN A 452 -23.35 2.42 3.08
C ASN A 452 -23.36 3.66 2.17
N ARG A 453 -23.00 4.84 2.70
CA ARG A 453 -22.83 6.07 1.90
C ARG A 453 -21.63 5.93 0.95
N PHE A 454 -20.53 5.35 1.43
CA PHE A 454 -19.33 5.14 0.63
C PHE A 454 -19.61 4.26 -0.60
N ARG A 455 -20.30 3.13 -0.42
CA ARG A 455 -20.72 2.24 -1.52
C ARG A 455 -21.48 2.97 -2.61
N GLU A 456 -22.44 3.81 -2.23
CA GLU A 456 -23.23 4.62 -3.16
C GLU A 456 -22.31 5.55 -3.97
N LEU A 457 -21.42 6.26 -3.27
CA LEU A 457 -20.49 7.21 -3.88
C LEU A 457 -19.50 6.54 -4.85
N VAL A 458 -19.09 5.29 -4.60
CA VAL A 458 -18.22 4.53 -5.53
C VAL A 458 -18.99 3.67 -6.54
N GLY A 459 -20.31 3.88 -6.66
CA GLY A 459 -21.14 3.31 -7.73
C GLY A 459 -21.63 1.88 -7.50
N ARG A 460 -21.72 1.41 -6.25
CA ARG A 460 -22.26 0.09 -5.89
C ARG A 460 -23.67 0.08 -5.30
N GLY A 461 -24.31 1.25 -5.19
CA GLY A 461 -25.62 1.38 -4.55
C GLY A 461 -25.59 1.11 -3.04
N ARG A 462 -26.65 1.53 -2.36
CA ARG A 462 -26.84 1.25 -0.94
C ARG A 462 -27.34 -0.17 -0.72
N VAL A 463 -27.01 -0.72 0.43
CA VAL A 463 -27.66 -1.90 1.00
C VAL A 463 -28.81 -1.46 1.91
N HIS A 464 -29.84 -2.30 2.01
CA HIS A 464 -31.06 -2.02 2.77
C HIS A 464 -31.27 -2.94 3.98
N SER A 465 -30.47 -4.00 4.11
CA SER A 465 -30.43 -4.88 5.28
C SER A 465 -29.01 -5.38 5.56
N PHE A 466 -28.76 -5.86 6.79
CA PHE A 466 -27.45 -6.42 7.16
C PHE A 466 -27.14 -7.71 6.37
N GLU A 467 -28.17 -8.46 5.98
CA GLU A 467 -28.07 -9.65 5.13
C GLU A 467 -27.62 -9.33 3.69
N GLU A 468 -27.82 -8.09 3.22
CA GLU A 468 -27.27 -7.64 1.93
C GLU A 468 -25.78 -7.28 2.02
N ILE A 469 -25.24 -7.07 3.22
CA ILE A 469 -23.79 -6.91 3.44
C ILE A 469 -23.13 -8.28 3.40
N THR A 470 -23.66 -9.24 4.15
CA THR A 470 -23.01 -10.53 4.37
C THR A 470 -24.02 -11.68 4.36
N SER A 471 -23.64 -12.78 3.71
CA SER A 471 -24.37 -14.05 3.74
C SER A 471 -24.21 -14.80 5.07
N ASN A 472 -23.31 -14.37 5.95
CA ASN A 472 -23.12 -14.96 7.28
C ASN A 472 -24.19 -14.43 8.26
N PRO A 473 -25.16 -15.26 8.70
CA PRO A 473 -26.26 -14.80 9.55
C PRO A 473 -25.79 -14.36 10.94
N GLN A 474 -24.68 -14.92 11.44
CA GLN A 474 -24.12 -14.49 12.72
C GLN A 474 -23.56 -13.06 12.62
N TRP A 475 -22.79 -12.78 11.57
CA TRP A 475 -22.21 -11.45 11.37
C TRP A 475 -23.30 -10.40 11.13
N ALA A 476 -24.35 -10.73 10.37
CA ALA A 476 -25.48 -9.84 10.18
C ALA A 476 -26.15 -9.45 11.52
N GLU A 477 -26.33 -10.42 12.42
CA GLU A 477 -26.90 -10.18 13.75
C GLU A 477 -25.95 -9.41 14.68
N GLU A 478 -24.65 -9.67 14.63
CA GLU A 478 -23.65 -8.92 15.40
C GLU A 478 -23.57 -7.46 14.93
N LEU A 479 -23.55 -7.22 13.61
CA LEU A 479 -23.62 -5.88 13.04
C LEU A 479 -24.88 -5.16 13.50
N ARG A 480 -26.04 -5.83 13.41
CA ARG A 480 -27.32 -5.29 13.88
C ARG A 480 -27.25 -4.85 15.34
N LYS A 481 -26.66 -5.66 16.23
CA LYS A 481 -26.51 -5.34 17.65
C LYS A 481 -25.52 -4.21 17.91
N VAL A 482 -24.37 -4.21 17.23
CA VAL A 482 -23.29 -3.23 17.47
C VAL A 482 -23.68 -1.84 16.97
N TYR A 483 -24.42 -1.78 15.86
CA TYR A 483 -24.85 -0.55 15.21
C TYR A 483 -26.30 -0.15 15.53
N ASP A 484 -26.88 -0.69 16.61
CA ASP A 484 -28.23 -0.35 17.08
C ASP A 484 -29.30 -0.42 15.97
N ASN A 485 -29.18 -1.45 15.11
CA ASN A 485 -30.01 -1.69 13.93
C ASN A 485 -30.00 -0.56 12.87
N ASP A 486 -29.04 0.37 12.92
CA ASP A 486 -28.83 1.39 11.89
C ASP A 486 -27.70 0.98 10.93
N ILE A 487 -28.08 0.48 9.76
CA ILE A 487 -27.16 0.07 8.69
C ILE A 487 -26.29 1.22 8.16
N ASN A 488 -26.72 2.48 8.28
CA ASN A 488 -25.95 3.62 7.79
C ASN A 488 -24.80 4.02 8.72
N GLN A 489 -24.79 3.50 9.94
CA GLN A 489 -23.72 3.73 10.92
C GLN A 489 -22.54 2.75 10.78
N VAL A 490 -22.69 1.69 9.97
CA VAL A 490 -21.63 0.71 9.73
C VAL A 490 -20.34 1.41 9.25
N ASP A 491 -19.27 1.25 10.02
CA ASP A 491 -17.95 1.79 9.70
C ASP A 491 -17.44 1.25 8.37
N LEU A 492 -16.72 2.06 7.60
CA LEU A 492 -16.21 1.66 6.28
C LEU A 492 -15.41 0.36 6.39
N MET A 493 -14.33 0.34 7.19
CA MET A 493 -13.50 -0.85 7.37
C MET A 493 -14.29 -2.11 7.77
N VAL A 494 -15.26 -1.97 8.68
CA VAL A 494 -16.11 -3.08 9.14
C VAL A 494 -16.97 -3.61 7.99
N GLY A 495 -17.62 -2.73 7.24
CA GLY A 495 -18.40 -3.13 6.08
C GLY A 495 -17.54 -3.76 4.98
N LEU A 496 -16.32 -3.28 4.75
CA LEU A 496 -15.37 -3.88 3.80
C LEU A 496 -14.97 -5.31 4.19
N TYR A 497 -14.87 -5.61 5.49
CA TYR A 497 -14.53 -6.93 6.01
C TYR A 497 -15.73 -7.87 6.12
N ALA A 498 -16.94 -7.34 6.30
CA ALA A 498 -18.17 -8.11 6.35
C ALA A 498 -18.67 -8.51 4.95
N GLU A 499 -18.39 -7.68 3.94
CA GLU A 499 -18.92 -7.81 2.59
C GLU A 499 -18.60 -9.18 1.95
N ASP A 500 -19.61 -9.85 1.42
CA ASP A 500 -19.40 -11.05 0.59
C ASP A 500 -18.52 -10.70 -0.63
N ILE A 501 -17.36 -11.34 -0.71
CA ILE A 501 -16.38 -11.06 -1.77
C ILE A 501 -16.62 -11.96 -3.00
N PRO A 502 -16.31 -11.49 -4.22
CA PRO A 502 -16.28 -12.34 -5.40
C PRO A 502 -15.36 -13.55 -5.20
N GLU A 503 -15.70 -14.70 -5.78
CA GLU A 503 -14.86 -15.89 -5.70
C GLU A 503 -13.43 -15.58 -6.17
N GLY A 504 -12.46 -15.96 -5.36
CA GLY A 504 -11.04 -15.70 -5.58
C GLY A 504 -10.56 -14.32 -5.12
N PHE A 505 -11.41 -13.33 -4.86
CA PHE A 505 -10.92 -12.02 -4.38
C PHE A 505 -10.35 -12.11 -2.96
N GLY A 506 -9.32 -11.30 -2.67
CA GLY A 506 -8.77 -11.14 -1.32
C GLY A 506 -9.45 -10.03 -0.51
N PHE A 507 -10.27 -9.19 -1.13
CA PHE A 507 -11.00 -8.10 -0.46
C PHE A 507 -12.29 -7.73 -1.21
N SER A 508 -13.12 -6.91 -0.57
CA SER A 508 -14.44 -6.49 -1.04
C SER A 508 -14.45 -5.80 -2.42
N GLU A 509 -15.56 -5.96 -3.15
CA GLU A 509 -15.75 -5.25 -4.41
C GLU A 509 -15.85 -3.73 -4.18
N THR A 510 -16.30 -3.30 -3.00
CA THR A 510 -16.30 -1.88 -2.61
C THR A 510 -14.89 -1.30 -2.54
N ALA A 511 -13.94 -1.97 -1.86
CA ALA A 511 -12.53 -1.56 -1.87
C ALA A 511 -11.92 -1.62 -3.29
N PHE A 512 -12.31 -2.62 -4.07
CA PHE A 512 -11.89 -2.75 -5.46
C PHE A 512 -12.28 -1.54 -6.34
N ARG A 513 -13.37 -0.82 -6.06
CA ARG A 513 -13.71 0.41 -6.82
C ARG A 513 -12.65 1.49 -6.67
N VAL A 514 -12.17 1.72 -5.45
CA VAL A 514 -11.05 2.64 -5.20
C VAL A 514 -9.79 2.13 -5.88
N PHE A 515 -9.52 0.81 -5.80
CA PHE A 515 -8.35 0.21 -6.43
C PHE A 515 -8.33 0.40 -7.96
N ILE A 516 -9.44 0.14 -8.67
CA ILE A 516 -9.56 0.35 -10.13
C ILE A 516 -9.16 1.78 -10.50
N LEU A 517 -9.66 2.76 -9.75
CA LEU A 517 -9.39 4.17 -9.98
C LEU A 517 -7.92 4.49 -9.68
N MET A 518 -7.49 4.26 -8.44
CA MET A 518 -6.24 4.76 -7.92
C MET A 518 -5.03 3.98 -8.46
N ALA A 519 -5.10 2.66 -8.63
CA ALA A 519 -3.99 1.88 -9.17
C ALA A 519 -3.62 2.30 -10.60
N SER A 520 -4.62 2.50 -11.47
CA SER A 520 -4.38 3.01 -12.82
C SER A 520 -3.89 4.47 -12.80
N ARG A 521 -4.38 5.27 -11.86
CA ARG A 521 -4.03 6.68 -11.70
C ARG A 521 -2.58 6.90 -11.27
N ARG A 522 -2.04 6.07 -10.36
CA ARG A 522 -0.62 6.14 -9.94
C ARG A 522 0.34 6.01 -11.12
N LEU A 523 0.02 5.15 -12.09
CA LEU A 523 0.81 4.99 -13.31
C LEU A 523 0.52 6.11 -14.32
N LYS A 524 -0.76 6.44 -14.54
CA LYS A 524 -1.19 7.35 -15.61
C LYS A 524 -0.85 8.82 -15.34
N SER A 525 -0.72 9.21 -14.08
CA SER A 525 -0.42 10.59 -13.69
C SER A 525 1.07 10.89 -13.65
N ASP A 526 1.92 9.86 -13.53
CA ASP A 526 3.35 10.04 -13.32
C ASP A 526 4.08 10.13 -14.67
N ARG A 527 4.84 11.20 -14.89
CA ARG A 527 5.60 11.37 -16.14
C ARG A 527 6.59 10.22 -16.38
N PHE A 528 7.17 9.68 -15.31
CA PHE A 528 8.21 8.66 -15.37
C PHE A 528 7.67 7.28 -15.69
N PHE A 529 6.35 7.06 -15.60
CA PHE A 529 5.69 5.88 -16.17
C PHE A 529 5.03 6.16 -17.51
N THR A 530 4.94 7.43 -17.91
CA THR A 530 4.26 7.87 -19.13
C THR A 530 5.27 8.48 -20.11
N LYS A 531 5.27 9.79 -20.31
CA LYS A 531 6.07 10.45 -21.37
C LYS A 531 7.58 10.25 -21.24
N ASP A 532 8.07 10.06 -20.02
CA ASP A 532 9.49 9.93 -19.69
C ASP A 532 9.90 8.47 -19.45
N TYR A 533 8.99 7.51 -19.65
CA TYR A 533 9.31 6.09 -19.71
C TYR A 533 9.94 5.74 -21.07
N ARG A 534 11.18 6.18 -21.29
CA ARG A 534 11.92 6.10 -22.55
C ARG A 534 13.43 6.02 -22.30
N ALA A 535 14.17 5.52 -23.29
CA ALA A 535 15.59 5.21 -23.13
C ALA A 535 16.46 6.44 -22.83
N GLU A 536 16.05 7.64 -23.23
CA GLU A 536 16.79 8.88 -22.94
C GLU A 536 16.74 9.29 -21.47
N VAL A 537 15.79 8.74 -20.71
CA VAL A 537 15.61 9.00 -19.27
C VAL A 537 16.03 7.79 -18.44
N TYR A 538 15.68 6.58 -18.87
CA TYR A 538 15.96 5.34 -18.12
C TYR A 538 17.24 4.61 -18.56
N THR A 539 17.83 4.98 -19.71
CA THR A 539 18.68 4.12 -20.55
C THR A 539 17.94 2.93 -21.15
N GLN A 540 18.42 2.41 -22.28
CA GLN A 540 17.89 1.15 -22.82
C GLN A 540 18.16 -0.01 -21.86
N GLN A 541 19.34 -0.03 -21.22
CA GLN A 541 19.72 -1.02 -20.23
C GLN A 541 18.74 -1.06 -19.04
N GLY A 542 18.30 0.11 -18.58
CA GLY A 542 17.31 0.22 -17.51
C GLY A 542 15.92 -0.24 -17.92
N LEU A 543 15.48 0.10 -19.13
CA LEU A 543 14.20 -0.39 -19.66
C LEU A 543 14.19 -1.92 -19.81
N ASP A 544 15.28 -2.49 -20.32
CA ASP A 544 15.45 -3.94 -20.46
C ASP A 544 15.47 -4.62 -19.08
N TRP A 545 16.15 -4.02 -18.09
CA TRP A 545 16.13 -4.50 -16.70
C TRP A 545 14.70 -4.57 -16.16
N ILE A 546 13.89 -3.51 -16.33
CA ILE A 546 12.50 -3.51 -15.87
C ILE A 546 11.70 -4.59 -16.61
N GLU A 547 11.84 -4.71 -17.93
CA GLU A 547 11.05 -5.62 -18.76
C GLU A 547 11.36 -7.10 -18.48
N ASP A 548 12.62 -7.44 -18.25
CA ASP A 548 13.07 -8.82 -18.11
C ASP A 548 13.03 -9.34 -16.67
N ASN A 549 12.72 -8.48 -15.69
CA ASN A 549 12.66 -8.87 -14.27
C ASN A 549 11.25 -8.94 -13.69
N THR A 550 11.12 -9.81 -12.69
CA THR A 550 9.92 -10.12 -11.87
C THR A 550 10.35 -10.29 -10.42
N MET A 551 9.40 -10.42 -9.49
CA MET A 551 9.76 -10.72 -8.10
C MET A 551 10.56 -12.02 -7.98
N LEU A 552 10.23 -13.04 -8.80
CA LEU A 552 10.95 -14.32 -8.81
C LEU A 552 12.40 -14.18 -9.29
N THR A 553 12.67 -13.34 -10.29
CA THR A 553 14.05 -13.13 -10.76
C THR A 553 14.87 -12.35 -9.73
N VAL A 554 14.26 -11.36 -9.07
CA VAL A 554 14.89 -10.61 -7.96
C VAL A 554 15.24 -11.55 -6.80
N LEU A 555 14.30 -12.41 -6.37
CA LEU A 555 14.56 -13.40 -5.32
C LEU A 555 15.71 -14.34 -5.71
N ARG A 556 15.71 -14.89 -6.93
CA ARG A 556 16.77 -15.81 -7.40
C ARG A 556 18.13 -15.15 -7.51
N ARG A 557 18.18 -13.87 -7.89
CA ARG A 557 19.44 -13.10 -7.98
C ARG A 557 20.10 -12.94 -6.61
N HIS A 558 19.31 -12.62 -5.59
CA HIS A 558 19.84 -12.26 -4.27
C HIS A 558 19.86 -13.40 -3.25
N HIS A 559 19.07 -14.45 -3.50
CA HIS A 559 18.87 -15.62 -2.65
C HIS A 559 18.83 -16.90 -3.50
N PRO A 560 19.95 -17.27 -4.16
CA PRO A 560 19.98 -18.40 -5.08
C PRO A 560 19.65 -19.75 -4.41
N GLY A 561 19.82 -19.88 -3.09
CA GLY A 561 19.44 -21.08 -2.31
C GLY A 561 17.94 -21.37 -2.35
N LEU A 562 17.10 -20.36 -2.61
CA LEU A 562 15.66 -20.53 -2.82
C LEU A 562 15.29 -21.23 -4.13
N SER A 563 16.27 -21.46 -5.01
CA SER A 563 15.96 -21.91 -6.37
C SER A 563 15.11 -23.18 -6.47
N PRO A 564 15.32 -24.21 -5.63
CA PRO A 564 14.46 -25.39 -5.58
C PRO A 564 13.02 -25.08 -5.15
N ALA A 565 12.82 -24.21 -4.14
CA ALA A 565 11.50 -23.84 -3.64
C ALA A 565 10.68 -23.05 -4.68
N LEU A 566 11.38 -22.29 -5.52
CA LEU A 566 10.79 -21.44 -6.54
C LEU A 566 10.53 -22.18 -7.86
N ASP A 567 10.92 -23.45 -7.98
CA ASP A 567 10.68 -24.22 -9.20
C ASP A 567 9.18 -24.41 -9.47
N GLY A 568 8.76 -24.18 -10.71
CA GLY A 568 7.35 -24.18 -11.10
C GLY A 568 6.47 -23.05 -10.52
N VAL A 569 6.98 -22.22 -9.61
CA VAL A 569 6.24 -21.05 -9.08
C VAL A 569 6.07 -20.02 -10.18
N GLN A 570 4.82 -19.64 -10.47
CA GLN A 570 4.49 -18.67 -11.53
C GLN A 570 4.35 -17.23 -11.02
N ASN A 571 4.07 -17.07 -9.72
CA ASN A 571 3.86 -15.78 -9.09
C ASN A 571 4.41 -15.86 -7.67
N ALA A 572 5.34 -14.96 -7.32
CA ALA A 572 6.03 -14.97 -6.03
C ALA A 572 5.08 -14.77 -4.82
N PHE A 573 3.88 -14.22 -5.03
CA PHE A 573 2.90 -13.92 -3.97
C PHE A 573 1.83 -15.01 -3.81
N ALA A 574 1.79 -15.98 -4.73
CA ALA A 574 0.95 -17.17 -4.58
C ALA A 574 1.64 -18.19 -3.65
N PRO A 575 0.90 -19.09 -2.98
CA PRO A 575 1.47 -20.13 -2.13
C PRO A 575 2.52 -20.98 -2.86
N TRP A 576 3.72 -21.08 -2.27
CA TRP A 576 4.79 -21.93 -2.76
C TRP A 576 4.57 -23.37 -2.27
N ARG A 577 5.22 -24.31 -2.95
CA ARG A 577 5.22 -25.71 -2.52
C ARG A 577 6.26 -25.92 -1.45
N ARG A 578 5.93 -26.74 -0.45
CA ARG A 578 6.94 -27.23 0.49
C ARG A 578 7.88 -28.18 -0.25
N ILE A 579 9.18 -27.97 -0.06
CA ILE A 579 10.22 -28.93 -0.39
C ILE A 579 10.01 -30.14 0.52
N LYS A 580 10.17 -31.34 -0.05
CA LYS A 580 10.00 -32.63 0.63
C LYS A 580 11.34 -33.33 0.78
#